data_AF-A0A7W1WT53-F1
#
_entry.id   AF-A0A7W1WT53-F1
#
_cell.length_a   1.000
_cell.length_b   1.000
_cell.length_c   1.000
_cell.angle_alpha   90.00
_cell.angle_beta   90.00
_cell.angle_gamma   90.00
#
_symmetry.space_group_name_H-M   'P 1'
#
loop_
_entity.id
_entity.type
_entity.pdbx_description
1 polymer ?
#
loop_
_entity_poly.entity_id
_entity_poly.type
_entity_poly.pdbx_seq_one_letter_code
_entity_poly.pdbx_strand_id
1 'polypeptide(L)'
;MIQHELSQFERILNRELEKESDAPGKFTHAFLRATIKDIEKCNVMNKGILTAIATNPEWLKPIQAYFAAWQERIEDDGLNPVVASIIRFAADGIWYAKLTNTAPPGPEQLQQIVEKLNQLSKGEGE
;
A
#
# COMPACT_ATOMS: atom_id res chain seq x y z
N MET A 1 -9.24 15.26 9.15
CA MET A 1 -9.26 13.80 9.37
C MET A 1 -8.50 13.10 8.26
N ILE A 2 -8.99 13.02 7.02
CA ILE A 2 -8.32 12.35 5.88
C ILE A 2 -6.84 12.79 5.70
N GLN A 3 -6.56 14.09 5.70
CA GLN A 3 -5.20 14.63 5.60
C GLN A 3 -4.26 14.14 6.73
N HIS A 4 -4.79 14.05 7.95
CA HIS A 4 -4.02 13.55 9.09
C HIS A 4 -3.67 12.07 8.89
N GLU A 5 -4.64 11.29 8.43
CA GLU A 5 -4.49 9.86 8.20
C GLU A 5 -3.49 9.57 7.07
N LEU A 6 -3.59 10.30 5.94
CA LEU A 6 -2.61 10.23 4.85
C LEU A 6 -1.20 10.61 5.33
N SER A 7 -1.08 11.64 6.17
CA SER A 7 0.20 12.03 6.78
C SER A 7 0.76 10.96 7.73
N GLN A 8 -0.10 10.22 8.43
CA GLN A 8 0.34 9.10 9.27
C GLN A 8 0.84 7.93 8.42
N PHE A 9 0.15 7.60 7.33
CA PHE A 9 0.62 6.59 6.39
C PHE A 9 1.98 6.97 5.81
N GLU A 10 2.17 8.21 5.36
CA GLU A 10 3.46 8.67 4.85
C GLU A 10 4.58 8.55 5.87
N ARG A 11 4.31 8.78 7.16
CA ARG A 11 5.30 8.56 8.22
C ARG A 11 5.68 7.09 8.36
N ILE A 12 4.71 6.17 8.24
CA ILE A 12 4.98 4.73 8.27
C ILE A 12 5.80 4.37 7.02
N LEU A 13 5.39 4.83 5.85
CA LEU A 13 6.07 4.62 4.58
C LEU A 13 7.52 5.10 4.61
N ASN A 14 7.78 6.33 5.04
CA ASN A 14 9.13 6.88 5.12
C ASN A 14 10.01 6.07 6.09
N ARG A 15 9.46 5.60 7.22
CA ARG A 15 10.20 4.72 8.15
C ARG A 15 10.52 3.36 7.56
N GLU A 16 9.68 2.81 6.69
CA GLU A 16 10.00 1.57 5.99
C GLU A 16 11.02 1.84 4.88
N LEU A 17 10.92 2.97 4.18
CA LEU A 17 11.84 3.38 3.12
C LEU A 17 13.28 3.58 3.63
N GLU A 18 13.44 4.10 4.85
CA GLU A 18 14.74 4.24 5.52
C GLU A 18 15.44 2.90 5.80
N LYS A 19 14.69 1.79 5.85
CA LYS A 19 15.23 0.44 6.12
C LYS A 19 15.62 -0.31 4.85
N GLU A 20 15.13 0.13 3.71
CA GLU A 20 15.39 -0.53 2.43
C GLU A 20 16.76 -0.09 1.89
N SER A 21 17.51 -1.06 1.36
CA SER A 21 18.75 -0.80 0.64
C SER A 21 18.47 0.01 -0.63
N ASP A 22 19.47 0.72 -1.13
CA ASP A 22 19.38 1.44 -2.40
C ASP A 22 19.43 0.46 -3.58
N ALA A 23 18.29 -0.16 -3.88
CA ALA A 23 18.11 -1.18 -4.90
C ALA A 23 16.78 -0.96 -5.66
N PRO A 24 16.64 -1.48 -6.89
CA PRO A 24 15.37 -1.44 -7.60
C PRO A 24 14.22 -2.02 -6.77
N GLY A 25 13.08 -1.34 -6.74
CA GLY A 25 11.91 -1.77 -5.96
C GLY A 25 11.86 -1.23 -4.54
N LYS A 26 12.80 -0.38 -4.14
CA LYS A 26 12.91 0.19 -2.79
C LYS A 26 11.60 0.81 -2.31
N PHE A 27 11.00 1.68 -3.12
CA PHE A 27 9.76 2.36 -2.75
C PHE A 27 8.57 1.39 -2.72
N THR A 28 8.50 0.48 -3.68
CA THR A 28 7.44 -0.53 -3.83
C THR A 28 7.43 -1.49 -2.65
N HIS A 29 8.60 -1.96 -2.21
CA HIS A 29 8.74 -2.81 -1.01
C HIS A 29 8.39 -2.05 0.26
N ALA A 30 8.87 -0.82 0.40
CA ALA A 30 8.51 0.04 1.53
C ALA A 30 6.99 0.28 1.59
N PHE A 31 6.34 0.51 0.44
CA PHE A 31 4.89 0.67 0.33
C PHE A 31 4.12 -0.57 0.76
N LEU A 32 4.52 -1.75 0.28
CA LEU A 32 3.93 -3.02 0.69
C LEU A 32 4.05 -3.20 2.21
N ARG A 33 5.25 -3.03 2.78
CA ARG A 33 5.48 -3.17 4.23
C ARG A 33 4.70 -2.16 5.05
N ALA A 34 4.63 -0.90 4.60
CA ALA A 34 3.89 0.16 5.27
C ALA A 34 2.40 -0.14 5.30
N THR A 35 1.84 -0.64 4.20
CA THR A 35 0.45 -1.05 4.09
C THR A 35 0.12 -2.19 5.07
N ILE A 36 0.94 -3.24 5.11
CA ILE A 36 0.74 -4.35 6.07
C ILE A 36 0.81 -3.86 7.52
N LYS A 37 1.74 -2.96 7.85
CA LYS A 37 1.86 -2.39 9.20
C LYS A 37 0.71 -1.48 9.59
N ASP A 38 0.16 -0.71 8.64
CA ASP A 38 -1.00 0.14 8.91
C ASP A 38 -2.25 -0.71 9.16
N ILE A 39 -2.40 -1.83 8.44
CA ILE A 39 -3.45 -2.84 8.67
C ILE A 39 -3.37 -3.41 10.08
N GLU A 40 -2.19 -3.86 10.53
CA GLU A 40 -1.99 -4.46 11.86
C GLU A 40 -2.33 -3.49 13.01
N LYS A 41 -2.18 -2.18 12.77
CA LYS A 41 -2.46 -1.14 13.76
C LYS A 41 -3.94 -0.75 13.86
N CYS A 42 -4.84 -1.32 13.04
CA CYS A 42 -6.27 -1.01 13.05
C CYS A 42 -6.55 0.50 13.04
N ASN A 43 -5.87 1.24 12.16
CA ASN A 43 -5.87 2.70 12.21
C ASN A 43 -7.24 3.29 11.83
N VAL A 44 -7.57 4.46 12.40
CA VAL A 44 -8.86 5.17 12.25
C VAL A 44 -9.08 5.70 10.81
N MET A 45 -8.02 5.83 10.01
CA MET A 45 -8.01 6.12 8.57
C MET A 45 -9.15 5.43 7.81
N ASN A 46 -9.33 4.16 8.15
CA ASN A 46 -10.27 3.23 7.60
C ASN A 46 -11.74 3.71 7.66
N LYS A 47 -12.17 4.29 8.79
CA LYS A 47 -13.56 4.75 8.96
C LYS A 47 -13.80 6.12 8.33
N GLY A 48 -12.80 7.00 8.38
CA GLY A 48 -12.88 8.34 7.81
C GLY A 48 -12.96 8.34 6.29
N ILE A 49 -12.19 7.47 5.62
CA ILE A 49 -12.20 7.31 4.16
C ILE A 49 -13.55 6.75 3.68
N LEU A 50 -14.06 5.68 4.29
CA LEU A 50 -15.37 5.10 3.92
C LEU A 50 -16.51 6.12 4.10
N THR A 51 -16.47 6.91 5.17
CA THR A 51 -17.45 7.98 5.40
C THR A 51 -17.36 9.04 4.30
N ALA A 52 -16.16 9.45 3.90
CA ALA A 52 -15.97 10.43 2.84
C ALA A 52 -16.49 9.94 1.48
N ILE A 53 -16.19 8.67 1.12
CA ILE A 53 -16.72 8.01 -0.09
C ILE A 53 -18.24 8.05 -0.11
N ALA A 54 -18.89 7.74 1.02
CA ALA A 54 -20.35 7.66 1.11
C ALA A 54 -21.05 9.03 1.11
N THR A 55 -20.35 10.13 1.40
CA THR A 55 -20.98 11.43 1.69
C THR A 55 -20.72 12.48 0.62
N ASN A 56 -19.49 12.62 0.12
CA ASN A 56 -19.16 13.60 -0.90
C ASN A 56 -17.93 13.19 -1.72
N PRO A 57 -18.10 12.85 -3.01
CA PRO A 57 -16.99 12.47 -3.90
C PRO A 57 -15.86 13.51 -3.96
N GLU A 58 -16.14 14.80 -3.75
CA GLU A 58 -15.13 15.87 -3.75
C GLU A 58 -14.11 15.72 -2.61
N TRP A 59 -14.48 15.04 -1.52
CA TRP A 59 -13.57 14.77 -0.39
C TRP A 59 -12.54 13.69 -0.71
N LEU A 60 -12.66 13.01 -1.85
CA LEU A 60 -11.66 12.07 -2.35
C LEU A 60 -10.49 12.76 -3.05
N LYS A 61 -10.60 14.03 -3.45
CA LYS A 61 -9.54 14.74 -4.18
C LYS A 61 -8.16 14.64 -3.52
N PRO A 62 -8.02 14.82 -2.19
CA PRO A 62 -6.74 14.61 -1.53
C PRO A 62 -6.23 13.17 -1.67
N ILE A 63 -7.11 12.18 -1.47
CA ILE A 63 -6.75 10.76 -1.57
C ILE A 63 -6.26 10.45 -2.99
N GLN A 64 -6.98 10.91 -4.01
CA GLN A 64 -6.60 10.75 -5.42
C GLN A 64 -5.21 11.34 -5.70
N ALA A 65 -4.91 12.52 -5.18
CA ALA A 65 -3.60 13.15 -5.36
C ALA A 65 -2.46 12.33 -4.73
N TYR A 66 -2.66 11.80 -3.52
CA TYR A 66 -1.67 10.94 -2.86
C TYR A 66 -1.45 9.63 -3.61
N PHE A 67 -2.52 8.95 -4.03
CA PHE A 67 -2.41 7.71 -4.78
C PHE A 67 -1.79 7.91 -6.17
N ALA A 68 -2.02 9.06 -6.81
CA ALA A 68 -1.35 9.42 -8.06
C ALA A 68 0.16 9.60 -7.85
N ALA A 69 0.56 10.36 -6.81
CA ALA A 69 1.96 10.56 -6.48
C ALA A 69 2.69 9.26 -6.07
N TRP A 70 2.02 8.36 -5.36
CA TRP A 70 2.58 7.05 -5.04
C TRP A 70 2.68 6.16 -6.27
N GLN A 71 1.71 6.20 -7.18
CA GLN A 71 1.74 5.42 -8.41
C GLN A 71 2.92 5.84 -9.29
N GLU A 72 3.13 7.14 -9.50
CA GLU A 72 4.27 7.68 -10.25
C GLU A 72 5.60 7.17 -9.67
N ARG A 73 5.76 7.26 -8.35
CA ARG A 73 6.96 6.75 -7.67
C ARG A 73 7.14 5.24 -7.77
N ILE A 74 6.06 4.47 -7.87
CA ILE A 74 6.10 3.00 -8.01
C ILE A 74 6.49 2.61 -9.44
N GLU A 75 5.99 3.33 -10.44
CA GLU A 75 6.33 3.12 -11.84
C GLU A 75 7.80 3.49 -12.12
N ASP A 76 8.34 4.47 -11.40
CA ASP A 76 9.73 4.94 -11.53
C ASP A 76 10.73 4.27 -10.56
N ASP A 77 10.33 3.22 -9.83
CA ASP A 77 11.13 2.60 -8.76
C ASP A 77 12.19 1.59 -9.25
N GLY A 78 12.44 1.54 -10.57
CA GLY A 78 13.43 0.65 -11.18
C GLY A 78 12.99 -0.81 -11.36
N LEU A 79 11.78 -1.18 -10.95
CA LEU A 79 11.15 -2.47 -11.27
C LEU A 79 10.48 -2.43 -12.66
N ASN A 80 10.07 -3.59 -13.18
CA ASN A 80 9.08 -3.62 -14.25
C ASN A 80 7.81 -2.89 -13.76
N PRO A 81 7.34 -1.82 -14.44
CA PRO A 81 6.22 -1.00 -13.95
C PRO A 81 4.91 -1.78 -13.78
N VAL A 82 4.69 -2.82 -14.58
CA VAL A 82 3.53 -3.71 -14.45
C VAL A 82 3.63 -4.53 -13.18
N VAL A 83 4.80 -5.10 -12.89
CA VAL A 83 5.04 -5.86 -11.65
C VAL A 83 4.90 -4.95 -10.42
N ALA A 84 5.48 -3.76 -10.47
CA ALA A 84 5.39 -2.78 -9.38
C ALA A 84 3.93 -2.38 -9.10
N SER A 85 3.15 -2.16 -10.16
CA SER A 85 1.71 -1.87 -10.07
C SER A 85 0.91 -3.04 -9.51
N ILE A 86 1.21 -4.29 -9.91
CA ILE A 86 0.56 -5.49 -9.34
C ILE A 86 0.81 -5.57 -7.83
N ILE A 87 2.04 -5.31 -7.38
CA ILE A 87 2.38 -5.32 -5.95
C ILE A 87 1.58 -4.25 -5.21
N ARG A 88 1.51 -3.04 -5.74
CA ARG A 88 0.69 -1.94 -5.20
C ARG A 88 -0.78 -2.31 -5.09
N PHE A 89 -1.39 -2.79 -6.18
CA PHE A 89 -2.80 -3.15 -6.19
C PHE A 89 -3.12 -4.33 -5.27
N ALA A 90 -2.21 -5.30 -5.16
CA ALA A 90 -2.36 -6.39 -4.20
C ALA A 90 -2.32 -5.87 -2.75
N ALA A 91 -1.40 -4.95 -2.43
CA ALA A 91 -1.34 -4.31 -1.12
C ALA A 91 -2.65 -3.57 -0.79
N ASP A 92 -3.18 -2.80 -1.75
CA ASP A 92 -4.45 -2.08 -1.58
C ASP A 92 -5.65 -3.02 -1.44
N GLY A 93 -5.68 -4.12 -2.21
CA GLY A 93 -6.72 -5.13 -2.12
C GLY A 93 -6.75 -5.82 -0.75
N ILE A 94 -5.57 -6.12 -0.20
CA ILE A 94 -5.44 -6.66 1.17
C ILE A 94 -5.92 -5.64 2.20
N TRP A 95 -5.51 -4.38 2.06
CA TRP A 95 -5.96 -3.27 2.91
C TRP A 95 -7.48 -3.14 2.88
N TYR A 96 -8.08 -3.12 1.68
CA TYR A 96 -9.53 -3.05 1.50
C TYR A 96 -10.26 -4.24 2.12
N ALA A 97 -9.79 -5.47 1.90
CA ALA A 97 -10.41 -6.67 2.45
C ALA A 97 -10.40 -6.67 3.99
N LYS A 98 -9.31 -6.21 4.60
CA LYS A 98 -9.19 -6.05 6.06
C LYS A 98 -10.08 -4.93 6.59
N LEU A 99 -10.08 -3.78 5.92
CA LEU A 99 -10.91 -2.63 6.24
C LEU A 99 -12.41 -2.97 6.27
N THR A 100 -12.88 -3.66 5.23
CA THR A 100 -14.31 -3.94 5.02
C THR A 100 -14.75 -5.27 5.59
N ASN A 101 -13.83 -6.06 6.15
CA ASN A 101 -14.05 -7.44 6.55
C ASN A 101 -14.61 -8.32 5.40
N THR A 102 -14.23 -8.00 4.16
CA THR A 102 -14.66 -8.73 2.96
C THR A 102 -13.68 -9.86 2.68
N ALA A 103 -13.85 -10.99 3.38
CA ALA A 103 -13.00 -12.17 3.27
C ALA A 103 -11.47 -11.86 3.37
N PRO A 104 -11.01 -11.20 4.46
CA PRO A 104 -9.60 -10.87 4.61
C PRO A 104 -8.73 -12.13 4.75
N PRO A 105 -7.49 -12.13 4.23
CA PRO A 105 -6.59 -13.27 4.40
C PRO A 105 -6.27 -13.48 5.88
N GLY A 106 -6.17 -14.75 6.29
CA GLY A 106 -5.62 -15.13 7.60
C GLY A 106 -4.13 -14.76 7.70
N PRO A 107 -3.53 -14.78 8.91
CA PRO A 107 -2.13 -14.40 9.12
C PRO A 107 -1.14 -15.20 8.25
N GLU A 108 -1.33 -16.52 8.15
CA GLU A 108 -0.48 -17.40 7.35
C GLU A 108 -0.59 -17.10 5.86
N GLN A 109 -1.83 -16.98 5.35
CA GLN A 109 -2.06 -16.65 3.94
C GLN A 109 -1.50 -15.27 3.59
N LEU A 110 -1.62 -14.30 4.50
CA LEU A 110 -1.06 -12.97 4.31
C LEU A 110 0.47 -13.02 4.15
N GLN A 111 1.14 -13.80 4.99
CA GLN A 111 2.59 -13.99 4.90
C GLN A 111 2.98 -14.62 3.56
N GLN A 112 2.26 -15.64 3.10
CA GLN A 112 2.50 -16.28 1.80
C GLN A 112 2.29 -15.32 0.63
N ILE A 113 1.26 -14.47 0.68
CA ILE A 113 1.03 -13.45 -0.35
C ILE A 113 2.19 -12.44 -0.38
N VAL A 114 2.59 -11.89 0.77
CA VAL A 114 3.70 -10.93 0.85
C VAL A 114 5.00 -11.53 0.32
N GLU A 115 5.30 -12.77 0.69
CA GLU A 115 6.47 -13.50 0.16
C GLU A 115 6.40 -13.63 -1.37
N LYS A 116 5.24 -14.00 -1.91
CA LYS A 116 5.06 -14.13 -3.37
C LYS A 116 5.21 -12.79 -4.09
N LEU A 117 4.69 -11.70 -3.53
CA LEU A 117 4.84 -10.35 -4.09
C LEU A 117 6.31 -9.92 -4.12
N ASN A 118 7.07 -10.21 -3.07
CA ASN A 118 8.52 -9.97 -3.04
C ASN A 118 9.27 -10.82 -4.07
N GLN A 119 8.84 -12.06 -4.32
CA GLN A 119 9.43 -12.90 -5.36
C GLN A 119 9.16 -12.31 -6.76
N LEU A 120 7.95 -11.82 -7.04
CA LEU A 120 7.62 -11.20 -8.33
C LEU A 120 8.54 -10.02 -8.66
N SER A 121 8.90 -9.20 -7.66
CA SER A 121 9.84 -8.07 -7.87
C SER A 121 11.28 -8.48 -8.22
N LYS A 122 11.67 -9.74 -7.99
CA LYS A 122 13.02 -10.24 -8.29
C LYS A 122 13.14 -10.81 -9.71
N GLY A 123 12.04 -10.82 -10.47
CA GLY A 123 11.92 -11.53 -11.73
C GLY A 123 11.59 -13.01 -11.51
N GLU A 124 10.87 -13.61 -12.45
CA GLU A 124 10.86 -15.07 -12.55
C GLU A 124 12.27 -15.47 -12.96
N GLY A 125 12.98 -16.20 -12.09
CA GLY A 125 14.20 -16.87 -12.51
C GLY A 125 13.80 -17.83 -13.64
N GLU A 126 14.16 -17.49 -14.87
CA GLU A 126 14.18 -18.43 -15.99
C GLU A 126 15.21 -19.54 -15.73
#